data_AF-A0A447UGY8-F1
#
_entry.id   AF-A0A447UGY8-F1
#
_cell.length_a   1.000
_cell.length_b   1.000
_cell.length_c   1.000
_cell.angle_alpha   90.00
_cell.angle_beta   90.00
_cell.angle_gamma   90.00
#
_symmetry.space_group_name_H-M   'P 1'
#
loop_
_entity.id
_entity.type
_entity.pdbx_description
1 polymer ?
#
loop_
_entity_poly.entity_id
_entity_poly.type
_entity_poly.pdbx_seq_one_letter_code
_entity_poly.pdbx_strand_id
1 'polypeptide(L)'
;MKIGIMQPYLFPYLGYFQLINAVDQFVIYDDVNYIRQGYINRNTILMGNSPQRFTVAVPGASSFKKINTLSFDVNVAKVLKTVHQAYHKRPYFEPVFSIVEKVLTAEQRQIPMLCQYAFKEIFSWLGIEVSLHMASDLNYSRDETASGR
;
A
#
# COMPACT_ATOMS: atom_id res chain seq x y z
N MET A 1 -4.39 -6.71 -23.81
CA MET A 1 -4.60 -6.70 -22.35
C MET A 1 -3.27 -6.36 -21.68
N LYS A 2 -3.21 -5.23 -20.98
CA LYS A 2 -2.05 -4.79 -20.20
C LYS A 2 -2.26 -5.21 -18.76
N ILE A 3 -1.30 -5.94 -18.20
CA ILE A 3 -1.31 -6.35 -16.80
C ILE A 3 -0.16 -5.64 -16.08
N GLY A 4 -0.47 -5.00 -14.96
CA GLY A 4 0.51 -4.47 -14.02
C GLY A 4 0.60 -5.41 -12.82
N ILE A 5 1.81 -5.69 -12.34
CA ILE A 5 2.02 -6.54 -11.17
C ILE A 5 3.00 -5.83 -10.24
N MET A 6 2.63 -5.65 -8.97
CA MET A 6 3.55 -5.09 -7.99
C MET A 6 3.20 -5.49 -6.55
N GLN A 7 4.23 -5.59 -5.69
CA GLN A 7 4.04 -5.84 -4.27
C GLN A 7 3.19 -4.72 -3.61
N PRO A 8 2.37 -5.03 -2.60
CA PRO A 8 1.50 -4.04 -1.95
C PRO A 8 2.30 -3.07 -1.08
N TYR A 9 2.25 -1.77 -1.38
CA TYR A 9 2.84 -0.72 -0.57
C TYR A 9 1.75 0.15 0.05
N LEU A 10 1.89 0.49 1.33
CA LEU A 10 0.96 1.39 2.01
C LEU A 10 1.17 2.84 1.52
N PHE A 11 0.14 3.42 0.90
CA PHE A 11 0.13 4.77 0.30
C PHE A 11 1.29 5.05 -0.66
N PRO A 12 1.47 4.28 -1.74
CA PRO A 12 2.70 4.26 -2.54
C PRO A 12 3.05 5.60 -3.22
N TYR A 13 4.24 5.68 -3.79
CA TYR A 13 4.66 6.84 -4.59
C TYR A 13 3.82 6.96 -5.88
N LEU A 14 3.78 8.17 -6.46
CA LEU A 14 2.93 8.50 -7.60
C LEU A 14 3.04 7.51 -8.78
N GLY A 15 4.26 7.08 -9.12
CA GLY A 15 4.49 6.11 -10.21
C GLY A 15 3.77 4.77 -10.03
N TYR A 16 3.53 4.34 -8.78
CA TYR A 16 2.75 3.14 -8.50
C TYR A 16 1.27 3.33 -8.87
N PHE A 17 0.68 4.48 -8.50
CA PHE A 17 -0.69 4.80 -8.89
C PHE A 17 -0.82 5.00 -10.40
N GLN A 18 0.18 5.60 -11.04
CA GLN A 18 0.24 5.72 -12.50
C GLN A 18 0.28 4.33 -13.17
N LEU A 19 1.02 3.36 -12.60
CA LEU A 19 1.02 1.99 -13.10
C LEU A 19 -0.37 1.36 -12.99
N ILE A 20 -1.04 1.45 -11.84
CA ILE A 20 -2.42 0.93 -11.68
C ILE A 20 -3.35 1.54 -12.74
N ASN A 21 -3.27 2.85 -12.97
CA ASN A 21 -4.12 3.55 -13.93
C ASN A 21 -3.76 3.26 -15.40
N ALA A 22 -2.55 2.78 -15.69
CA ALA A 22 -2.07 2.55 -17.05
C ALA A 22 -2.40 1.15 -17.59
N VAL A 23 -2.89 0.24 -16.74
CA VAL A 23 -3.11 -1.18 -17.07
C VAL A 23 -4.59 -1.53 -17.00
N ASP A 24 -4.99 -2.57 -17.71
CA ASP A 24 -6.39 -3.02 -17.72
C ASP A 24 -6.71 -3.79 -16.44
N GLN A 25 -5.71 -4.50 -15.89
CA GLN A 25 -5.80 -5.31 -14.68
C GLN A 25 -4.53 -5.12 -13.84
N PHE A 26 -4.67 -4.93 -12.54
CA PHE A 26 -3.54 -4.81 -11.62
C PHE A 26 -3.53 -5.96 -10.61
N VAL A 27 -2.41 -6.68 -10.55
CA VAL A 27 -2.19 -7.80 -9.61
C VAL A 27 -1.32 -7.31 -8.46
N ILE A 28 -1.87 -7.37 -7.26
CA ILE A 28 -1.17 -7.14 -6.00
C ILE A 28 -0.36 -8.40 -5.71
N TYR A 29 0.96 -8.30 -5.80
CA TYR A 29 1.88 -9.44 -5.66
C TYR A 29 2.19 -9.72 -4.19
N ASP A 30 1.28 -10.41 -3.51
CA ASP A 30 1.22 -10.54 -2.05
C ASP A 30 1.75 -11.88 -1.49
N ASP A 31 1.88 -12.89 -2.33
CA ASP A 31 2.28 -14.25 -1.95
C ASP A 31 3.80 -14.49 -2.03
N VAL A 32 4.58 -13.42 -2.14
CA VAL A 32 6.05 -13.40 -2.06
C VAL A 32 6.57 -12.99 -0.68
N ASN A 33 7.85 -13.24 -0.44
CA ASN A 33 8.50 -12.89 0.81
C ASN A 33 8.55 -11.37 1.05
N TYR A 34 8.35 -11.00 2.32
CA TYR A 34 8.41 -9.63 2.78
C TYR A 34 9.83 -9.08 2.71
N ILE A 35 10.02 -7.93 2.09
CA ILE A 35 11.33 -7.27 2.02
C ILE A 35 11.52 -6.42 3.27
N ARG A 36 12.38 -6.87 4.20
CA ARG A 36 12.80 -6.03 5.33
C ARG A 36 13.50 -4.79 4.81
N GLN A 37 13.19 -3.64 5.42
CA GLN A 37 13.63 -2.35 4.90
C GLN A 37 13.15 -2.10 3.44
N GLY A 38 12.07 -2.74 3.00
CA GLY A 38 11.32 -2.33 1.81
C GLY A 38 10.44 -1.10 2.08
N TYR A 39 9.62 -0.73 1.11
CA TYR A 39 8.66 0.39 1.22
C TYR A 39 7.23 -0.05 1.57
N ILE A 40 7.00 -1.35 1.79
CA ILE A 40 5.68 -1.91 2.10
C ILE A 40 4.99 -1.17 3.24
N ASN A 41 5.75 -0.88 4.31
CA ASN A 41 5.21 -0.36 5.56
C ASN A 41 5.68 1.06 5.92
N ARG A 42 6.24 1.80 4.96
CA ARG A 42 6.76 3.14 5.20
C ARG A 42 6.64 4.04 3.99
N ASN A 43 6.40 5.32 4.26
CA ASN A 43 6.33 6.36 3.24
C ASN A 43 7.05 7.63 3.68
N THR A 44 7.23 8.56 2.75
CA THR A 44 7.87 9.87 3.01
C THR A 44 6.91 10.97 2.60
N ILE A 45 6.60 11.84 3.55
CA ILE A 45 5.74 13.01 3.36
C ILE A 45 6.55 14.29 3.44
N LEU A 46 5.98 15.39 2.98
CA LEU A 46 6.60 16.72 3.09
C LEU A 46 6.13 17.40 4.38
N MET A 47 7.05 17.77 5.26
CA MET A 47 6.78 18.56 6.46
C MET A 47 7.70 19.77 6.50
N GLY A 48 7.14 20.98 6.44
CA GLY A 48 7.94 22.22 6.47
C GLY A 48 9.03 22.25 5.40
N ASN A 49 8.71 21.84 4.17
CA ASN A 49 9.64 21.69 3.03
C ASN A 49 10.76 20.64 3.20
N SER A 50 10.71 19.81 4.24
CA SER A 50 11.65 18.71 4.45
C SER A 50 10.97 17.35 4.31
N PRO A 51 11.65 16.34 3.74
CA PRO A 51 11.10 14.99 3.69
C PRO A 51 11.09 14.37 5.09
N GLN A 52 9.93 13.91 5.53
CA GLN A 52 9.75 13.17 6.77
C GLN A 52 9.20 11.78 6.50
N ARG A 53 9.93 10.76 6.93
CA ARG A 53 9.51 9.37 6.82
C ARG A 53 8.59 9.00 7.98
N PHE A 54 7.50 8.30 7.67
CA PHE A 54 6.72 7.56 8.66
C PHE A 54 6.76 6.06 8.35
N THR A 55 6.57 5.26 9.38
CA THR A 55 6.52 3.80 9.30
C THR A 55 5.32 3.31 10.11
N VAL A 56 4.52 2.44 9.53
CA VAL A 56 3.54 1.63 10.27
C VAL A 56 4.24 0.32 10.62
N ALA A 57 4.26 -0.04 11.91
CA ALA A 57 4.96 -1.24 12.34
C ALA A 57 4.30 -2.49 11.74
N VAL A 58 5.10 -3.53 11.51
CA VAL A 58 4.64 -4.86 11.08
C VAL A 58 5.23 -5.85 12.07
N PRO A 59 4.53 -6.16 13.18
CA PRO A 59 5.03 -7.06 14.21
C PRO A 59 5.38 -8.43 13.63
N GLY A 60 6.54 -8.97 14.01
CA GLY A 60 6.99 -10.28 13.54
C GLY A 60 7.37 -10.33 12.05
N ALA A 61 7.57 -9.19 11.39
CA ALA A 61 8.08 -9.11 10.02
C ALA A 61 9.45 -9.76 9.87
N SER A 62 9.61 -10.57 8.84
CA SER A 62 10.83 -11.31 8.55
C SER A 62 10.95 -11.52 7.04
N SER A 63 12.18 -11.57 6.52
CA SER A 63 12.45 -11.87 5.12
C SER A 63 12.07 -13.30 4.71
N PHE A 64 11.74 -14.15 5.69
CA PHE A 64 11.30 -15.54 5.49
C PHE A 64 9.77 -15.71 5.53
N LYS A 65 9.02 -14.62 5.73
CA LYS A 65 7.55 -14.66 5.77
C LYS A 65 6.97 -14.04 4.52
N LYS A 66 5.91 -14.64 3.99
CA LYS A 66 5.13 -14.07 2.89
C LYS A 66 4.39 -12.82 3.34
N ILE A 67 4.27 -11.83 2.45
CA ILE A 67 3.62 -10.55 2.72
C ILE A 67 2.18 -10.77 3.19
N ASN A 68 1.45 -11.68 2.57
CA ASN A 68 0.06 -12.01 2.92
C ASN A 68 -0.14 -12.72 4.26
N THR A 69 0.93 -13.15 4.94
CA THR A 69 0.86 -13.70 6.31
C THR A 69 1.14 -12.66 7.39
N LEU A 70 1.40 -11.41 7.00
CA LEU A 70 1.77 -10.32 7.89
C LEU A 70 0.66 -9.28 7.98
N SER A 71 0.63 -8.59 9.13
CA SER A 71 -0.34 -7.54 9.43
C SER A 71 0.35 -6.28 9.94
N PHE A 72 -0.23 -5.13 9.61
CA PHE A 72 0.16 -3.85 10.19
C PHE A 72 -0.28 -3.77 11.65
N ASP A 73 0.53 -3.10 12.48
CA ASP A 73 0.17 -2.75 13.85
C ASP A 73 -1.08 -1.84 13.87
N VAL A 74 -1.84 -1.93 14.95
CA VAL A 74 -3.01 -1.06 15.22
C VAL A 74 -2.59 0.30 15.79
N ASN A 75 -1.38 0.40 16.36
CA ASN A 75 -0.88 1.65 16.92
C ASN A 75 -0.41 2.62 15.83
N VAL A 76 -1.37 3.33 15.24
CA VAL A 76 -1.16 4.31 14.15
C VAL A 76 -1.24 5.76 14.60
N ALA A 77 -1.52 6.03 15.88
CA ALA A 77 -1.75 7.38 16.40
C ALA A 77 -0.61 8.36 16.08
N LYS A 78 0.64 7.88 16.16
CA LYS A 78 1.83 8.69 15.81
C LYS A 78 1.86 9.04 14.32
N VAL A 79 1.48 8.10 13.45
CA VAL A 79 1.42 8.32 12.00
C VAL A 79 0.32 9.32 11.67
N LEU A 80 -0.89 9.15 12.21
CA LEU A 80 -1.99 10.08 12.02
C LEU A 80 -1.63 11.49 12.46
N LYS A 81 -1.06 11.64 13.66
CA LYS A 81 -0.59 12.94 14.16
C LYS A 81 0.44 13.57 13.23
N THR A 82 1.37 12.77 12.70
CA THR A 82 2.42 13.23 11.78
C THR A 82 1.83 13.75 10.46
N VAL A 83 0.88 13.01 9.86
CA VAL A 83 0.19 13.42 8.63
C VAL A 83 -0.65 14.68 8.87
N HIS A 84 -1.41 14.72 9.97
CA HIS A 84 -2.22 15.88 10.36
C HIS A 84 -1.35 17.14 10.51
N GLN A 85 -0.26 17.06 11.27
CA GLN A 85 0.65 18.19 11.46
C GLN A 85 1.24 18.69 10.14
N ALA A 86 1.59 17.80 9.22
CA ALA A 86 2.15 18.15 7.92
C ALA A 86 1.15 18.87 7.01
N TYR A 87 -0.13 18.47 7.02
CA TYR A 87 -1.08 18.85 5.97
C TYR A 87 -2.35 19.58 6.43
N HIS A 88 -2.65 19.73 7.73
CA HIS A 88 -3.95 20.30 8.19
C HIS A 88 -4.32 21.69 7.66
N LYS A 89 -3.34 22.50 7.22
CA LYS A 89 -3.55 23.82 6.61
C LYS A 89 -3.48 23.81 5.07
N ARG A 90 -3.41 22.64 4.44
CA ARG A 90 -3.24 22.50 2.99
C ARG A 90 -4.58 22.30 2.30
N PRO A 91 -4.71 22.75 1.04
CA PRO A 91 -5.88 22.44 0.23
C PRO A 91 -6.16 20.94 0.21
N TYR A 92 -7.44 20.57 0.17
CA TYR A 92 -7.91 19.18 0.15
C TYR A 92 -7.53 18.33 1.37
N PHE A 93 -7.13 18.95 2.49
CA PHE A 93 -6.76 18.20 3.70
C PHE A 93 -7.89 17.28 4.18
N GLU A 94 -9.08 17.81 4.42
CA GLU A 94 -10.20 17.04 4.98
C GLU A 94 -10.53 15.76 4.18
N PRO A 95 -10.81 15.81 2.86
CA PRO A 95 -11.14 14.60 2.12
C PRO A 95 -9.98 13.59 2.08
N VAL A 96 -8.73 14.04 1.94
CA VAL A 96 -7.57 13.15 1.88
C VAL A 96 -7.25 12.55 3.25
N PHE A 97 -7.31 13.37 4.31
CA PHE A 97 -7.04 12.92 5.67
C PHE A 97 -8.09 11.93 6.16
N SER A 98 -9.37 12.14 5.79
CA SER A 98 -10.43 11.17 6.08
C SER A 98 -10.13 9.79 5.47
N ILE A 99 -9.62 9.72 4.23
CA ILE A 99 -9.18 8.46 3.62
C ILE A 99 -8.00 7.86 4.38
N VAL A 100 -6.99 8.68 4.72
CA VAL A 100 -5.81 8.21 5.47
C VAL A 100 -6.20 7.65 6.83
N GLU A 101 -7.08 8.35 7.56
CA GLU A 101 -7.59 7.92 8.86
C GLU A 101 -8.36 6.62 8.74
N LYS A 102 -9.35 6.57 7.84
CA LYS A 102 -10.19 5.39 7.58
C LYS A 102 -9.36 4.14 7.27
N VAL A 103 -8.33 4.28 6.43
CA VAL A 103 -7.40 3.17 6.11
C VAL A 103 -6.55 2.81 7.31
N LEU A 104 -5.92 3.78 7.98
CA LEU A 104 -5.00 3.48 9.07
C LEU A 104 -5.69 2.91 10.30
N THR A 105 -6.98 3.18 10.52
CA THR A 105 -7.77 2.69 11.66
C THR A 105 -8.67 1.50 11.32
N ALA A 106 -8.70 1.02 10.06
CA ALA A 106 -9.49 -0.14 9.67
C ALA A 106 -9.13 -1.39 10.49
N GLU A 107 -10.15 -2.18 10.85
CA GLU A 107 -10.01 -3.42 11.64
C GLU A 107 -9.20 -4.50 10.92
N GLN A 108 -9.37 -4.63 9.60
CA GLN A 108 -8.60 -5.56 8.79
C GLN A 108 -7.17 -5.03 8.63
N ARG A 109 -6.19 -5.74 9.20
CA ARG A 109 -4.78 -5.31 9.24
C ARG A 109 -3.84 -6.07 8.32
N GLN A 110 -4.27 -7.17 7.68
CA GLN A 110 -3.43 -7.96 6.79
C GLN A 110 -2.91 -7.07 5.65
N ILE A 111 -1.60 -7.08 5.42
CA ILE A 111 -0.92 -6.12 4.55
C ILE A 111 -1.58 -5.96 3.17
N PRO A 112 -1.74 -7.02 2.36
CA PRO A 112 -2.35 -6.90 1.04
C PRO A 112 -3.78 -6.39 1.10
N MET A 113 -4.58 -6.86 2.05
CA MET A 113 -5.98 -6.47 2.21
C MET A 113 -6.09 -4.98 2.52
N LEU A 114 -5.27 -4.47 3.45
CA LEU A 114 -5.27 -3.06 3.82
C LEU A 114 -4.73 -2.17 2.68
N CYS A 115 -3.72 -2.62 1.94
CA CYS A 115 -3.23 -1.88 0.78
C CYS A 115 -4.27 -1.83 -0.35
N GLN A 116 -4.93 -2.94 -0.67
CA GLN A 116 -6.02 -2.97 -1.64
C GLN A 116 -7.16 -2.05 -1.21
N TYR A 117 -7.50 -2.07 0.09
CA TYR A 117 -8.49 -1.16 0.65
C TYR A 117 -8.09 0.31 0.45
N ALA A 118 -6.84 0.67 0.74
CA ALA A 118 -6.32 2.01 0.51
C ALA A 118 -6.40 2.42 -0.97
N PHE A 119 -6.05 1.52 -1.90
CA PHE A 119 -6.12 1.80 -3.33
C PHE A 119 -7.58 2.07 -3.75
N LYS A 120 -8.52 1.21 -3.33
CA LYS A 120 -9.95 1.39 -3.63
C LYS A 120 -10.48 2.71 -3.12
N GLU A 121 -10.16 3.11 -1.90
CA GLU A 121 -10.61 4.40 -1.33
C GLU A 121 -10.03 5.60 -2.10
N ILE A 122 -8.74 5.56 -2.46
CA ILE A 122 -8.07 6.63 -3.21
C ILE A 122 -8.65 6.74 -4.63
N PHE A 123 -8.75 5.63 -5.37
CA PHE A 123 -9.25 5.65 -6.74
C PHE A 123 -10.74 5.97 -6.82
N SER A 124 -11.54 5.52 -5.84
CA SER A 124 -12.94 5.93 -5.69
C SER A 124 -13.07 7.45 -5.53
N TRP A 125 -12.24 8.06 -4.65
CA TRP A 125 -12.23 9.51 -4.48
C TRP A 125 -11.80 10.27 -5.74
N LEU A 126 -10.89 9.70 -6.53
CA LEU A 126 -10.46 10.26 -7.83
C LEU A 126 -11.47 10.01 -8.97
N GLY A 127 -12.53 9.23 -8.75
CA GLY A 127 -13.50 8.86 -9.78
C GLY A 127 -12.92 7.94 -10.86
N ILE A 128 -11.95 7.10 -10.50
CA ILE A 128 -11.25 6.19 -11.41
C ILE A 128 -11.61 4.75 -11.03
N GLU A 129 -12.10 3.98 -12.01
CA GLU A 129 -12.32 2.55 -11.83
C GLU A 129 -11.01 1.78 -11.98
N VAL A 130 -10.77 0.84 -11.06
CA VAL A 130 -9.58 -0.02 -11.08
C VAL A 130 -9.96 -1.47 -10.86
N SER A 131 -9.38 -2.36 -11.66
CA SER A 131 -9.53 -3.80 -11.48
C SER A 131 -8.32 -4.36 -10.73
N LEU A 132 -8.54 -4.78 -9.48
CA LEU A 132 -7.49 -5.23 -8.57
C LEU A 132 -7.67 -6.72 -8.25
N HIS A 133 -6.59 -7.49 -8.34
CA HIS A 133 -6.54 -8.91 -8.02
C HIS A 133 -5.42 -9.18 -7.02
N MET A 134 -5.59 -10.18 -6.14
CA MET A 134 -4.48 -10.69 -5.34
C MET A 134 -3.78 -11.80 -6.09
N ALA A 135 -2.44 -11.82 -6.07
CA ALA A 135 -1.70 -12.93 -6.66
C ALA A 135 -2.02 -14.25 -5.94
N SER A 136 -2.24 -14.22 -4.62
CA SER A 136 -2.65 -15.39 -3.83
C SER A 136 -3.91 -16.09 -4.35
N ASP A 137 -4.82 -15.33 -4.97
CA ASP A 137 -6.12 -15.83 -5.43
C ASP A 137 -6.05 -16.39 -6.86
N LEU A 138 -4.94 -16.16 -7.56
CA LEU A 138 -4.70 -16.67 -8.91
C LEU A 138 -4.12 -18.09 -8.86
N ASN A 139 -4.56 -18.90 -9.82
CA ASN A 139 -4.01 -20.24 -10.03
C ASN A 139 -2.81 -20.17 -10.97
N TYR A 140 -1.59 -20.18 -10.42
CA TYR A 140 -0.34 -20.19 -11.18
C TYR A 140 0.78 -20.93 -10.42
N SER A 141 1.78 -21.39 -11.16
CA SER A 141 2.96 -22.05 -10.59
C SER A 141 3.85 -21.03 -9.87
N ARG A 142 4.20 -21.31 -8.62
CA ARG A 142 5.04 -20.43 -7.77
C ARG A 142 6.50 -20.86 -7.74
N ASP A 143 6.80 -22.01 -8.33
CA ASP A 143 8.12 -22.65 -8.34
C ASP A 143 8.86 -22.41 -9.66
N GLU A 144 8.20 -21.81 -10.64
CA GLU A 144 8.81 -21.43 -11.92
C GLU A 144 9.67 -20.18 -11.76
N THR A 145 10.95 -20.30 -12.10
CA THR A 145 11.86 -19.15 -12.16
C THR A 145 11.69 -18.43 -13.50
N ALA A 146 11.79 -17.09 -13.49
CA ALA A 146 11.77 -16.28 -14.72
C ALA A 146 12.95 -16.56 -15.68
N SER A 147 13.86 -17.47 -15.31
CA SER A 147 14.91 -18.00 -16.18
C SER A 147 14.34 -19.10 -17.11
N GLY A 148 13.36 -18.73 -17.92
CA GLY A 148 12.98 -19.52 -19.10
C GLY A 148 13.89 -19.17 -20.26
N ARG A 149 14.88 -20.02 -20.53
CA ARG A 149 15.33 -20.29 -21.90
C ARG A 149 14.48 -21.41 -22.45
#